data_AF-A0A355EN94-F1
#
_entry.id   AF-A0A355EN94-F1
#
_cell.length_a   1.000
_cell.length_b   1.000
_cell.length_c   1.000
_cell.angle_alpha   90.00
_cell.angle_beta   90.00
_cell.angle_gamma   90.00
#
_symmetry.space_group_name_H-M   'P 1'
#
loop_
_entity.id
_entity.type
_entity.pdbx_description
1 polymer ?
#
loop_
_entity_poly.entity_id
_entity_poly.type
_entity_poly.pdbx_seq_one_letter_code
_entity_poly.pdbx_strand_id
1 'polypeptide(L)'
;MKLSEYFENTLGRGVLATADAKGIVDAAVYSRPHFVDEETAVWIMTDRLTHANLQSNPHAAYIFAEAAENAFIGKRLYLTKIREETDPAKIDQMRWRKTYTVPEEQKNEKRFLVYFHVDRVLPLVGDKG
;
A
#
# COMPACT_ATOMS: atom_id res chain seq x y z
N MET A 1 12.41 -3.61 -15.17
CA MET A 1 10.97 -3.26 -15.16
C MET A 1 10.75 -2.22 -14.08
N LYS A 2 10.04 -1.16 -14.41
CA LYS A 2 9.67 -0.11 -13.44
C LYS A 2 8.71 -0.66 -12.37
N LEU A 3 8.69 -0.06 -11.19
CA LEU A 3 7.76 -0.47 -10.13
C LEU A 3 6.31 -0.23 -10.55
N SER A 4 6.05 0.90 -11.20
CA SER A 4 4.74 1.23 -11.78
C SER A 4 4.23 0.11 -12.70
N GLU A 5 5.01 -0.25 -13.71
CA GLU A 5 4.71 -1.32 -14.67
C GLU A 5 4.49 -2.68 -13.99
N TYR A 6 5.31 -3.00 -12.98
CA TYR A 6 5.22 -4.25 -12.23
C TYR A 6 3.90 -4.34 -11.46
N PHE A 7 3.56 -3.33 -10.65
CA PHE A 7 2.35 -3.37 -9.82
C PHE A 7 1.07 -3.16 -10.62
N GLU A 8 1.15 -2.52 -11.78
CA GLU A 8 0.05 -2.40 -12.74
C GLU A 8 -0.37 -3.78 -13.27
N ASN A 9 0.60 -4.54 -13.77
CA ASN A 9 0.37 -5.75 -14.56
C ASN A 9 0.40 -7.05 -13.77
N THR A 10 1.06 -7.09 -12.60
CA THR A 10 1.21 -8.32 -11.83
C THR A 10 0.04 -8.54 -10.87
N LEU A 11 -0.64 -9.68 -11.00
CA LEU A 11 -1.68 -10.10 -10.06
C LEU A 11 -1.05 -10.68 -8.78
N GLY A 12 -1.68 -10.44 -7.64
CA GLY A 12 -1.16 -10.87 -6.35
C GLY A 12 -1.90 -10.25 -5.17
N ARG A 13 -1.40 -10.53 -3.97
CA ARG A 13 -1.97 -10.06 -2.70
C ARG A 13 -0.94 -9.22 -1.94
N GLY A 14 -1.41 -8.09 -1.40
CA GLY A 14 -0.62 -7.14 -0.65
C GLY A 14 -0.97 -7.14 0.84
N VAL A 15 0.04 -7.02 1.68
CA VAL A 15 -0.12 -6.75 3.12
C VAL A 15 0.72 -5.53 3.46
N LEU A 16 0.09 -4.53 4.09
CA LEU A 16 0.77 -3.35 4.60
C LEU A 16 0.89 -3.49 6.12
N ALA A 17 2.12 -3.48 6.61
CA ALA A 17 2.44 -3.46 8.03
C ALA A 17 2.80 -2.04 8.48
N THR A 18 2.27 -1.66 9.64
CA THR A 18 2.52 -0.37 10.31
C THR A 18 2.72 -0.62 11.80
N ALA A 19 3.14 0.41 12.55
CA ALA A 19 3.18 0.35 14.00
C ALA A 19 2.83 1.71 14.59
N ASP A 20 2.34 1.75 15.82
CA ASP A 20 2.16 3.00 16.55
C ASP A 20 3.49 3.54 17.11
N ALA A 21 3.45 4.69 17.79
CA ALA A 21 4.63 5.29 18.43
C ALA A 21 5.24 4.47 19.57
N LYS A 22 4.54 3.45 20.09
CA LYS A 22 5.05 2.52 21.10
C LYS A 22 5.66 1.25 20.47
N GLY A 23 5.57 1.12 19.15
CA GLY A 23 6.03 -0.05 18.41
C GLY A 23 5.03 -1.21 18.40
N ILE A 24 3.76 -0.98 18.77
CA ILE A 24 2.71 -2.00 18.64
C ILE A 24 2.34 -2.12 17.16
N VAL A 25 2.52 -3.32 16.61
CA VAL A 25 2.41 -3.60 15.18
C VAL A 25 0.98 -3.91 14.74
N ASP A 26 0.65 -3.52 13.52
CA ASP A 26 -0.54 -3.89 12.76
C ASP A 26 -0.12 -4.41 11.37
N ALA A 27 -0.90 -5.33 10.81
CA ALA A 27 -0.72 -5.80 9.44
C ALA A 27 -2.08 -6.08 8.81
N ALA A 28 -2.39 -5.36 7.74
CA ALA A 28 -3.68 -5.44 7.06
C ALA A 28 -3.52 -5.69 5.56
N VAL A 29 -4.50 -6.36 4.96
CA VAL A 29 -4.53 -6.59 3.52
C VAL A 29 -4.78 -5.26 2.81
N TYR A 30 -3.92 -4.91 1.86
CA TYR A 30 -4.05 -3.73 1.02
C TYR A 30 -3.99 -4.10 -0.46
N SER A 31 -4.64 -3.27 -1.27
CA SER A 31 -4.54 -3.36 -2.73
C SER A 31 -3.14 -2.99 -3.21
N ARG A 32 -2.84 -3.29 -4.47
CA ARG A 32 -1.59 -2.86 -5.10
C ARG A 32 -1.51 -1.33 -5.11
N PRO A 33 -0.34 -0.74 -4.82
CA PRO A 33 -0.17 0.71 -4.87
C PRO A 33 -0.34 1.26 -6.29
N HIS A 34 -0.70 2.53 -6.35
CA HIS A 34 -0.42 3.38 -7.49
C HIS A 34 0.96 3.99 -7.34
N PHE A 35 1.64 4.21 -8.46
CA PHE A 35 2.88 4.98 -8.48
C PHE A 35 2.61 6.30 -9.21
N VAL A 36 2.93 7.42 -8.57
CA VAL A 36 2.91 8.74 -9.22
C VAL A 36 4.18 8.94 -10.04
N ASP A 37 5.27 8.39 -9.52
CA ASP A 37 6.58 8.26 -10.13
C ASP A 37 7.24 6.98 -9.54
N GLU A 38 8.49 6.69 -9.91
CA GLU A 38 9.17 5.46 -9.46
C GLU A 38 9.61 5.47 -7.98
N GLU A 39 9.47 6.59 -7.28
CA GLU A 39 9.87 6.77 -5.88
C GLU A 39 8.67 6.97 -4.96
N THR A 40 7.48 7.23 -5.51
CA THR A 40 6.29 7.61 -4.75
C THR A 40 5.13 6.65 -4.98
N ALA A 41 4.83 5.85 -3.97
CA ALA A 41 3.70 4.92 -3.93
C ALA A 41 2.49 5.53 -3.19
N VAL A 42 1.29 5.18 -3.62
CA VAL A 42 0.03 5.76 -3.12
C VAL A 42 -1.01 4.68 -2.86
N TRP A 43 -1.66 4.80 -1.71
CA TRP A 43 -2.82 3.99 -1.33
C TRP A 43 -3.99 4.88 -0.92
N ILE A 44 -5.20 4.37 -1.18
CA ILE A 44 -6.42 4.89 -0.54
C ILE A 44 -6.60 4.12 0.77
N MET A 45 -6.65 4.85 1.88
CA MET A 45 -6.86 4.31 3.22
C MET A 45 -8.19 4.80 3.79
N THR A 46 -8.84 3.99 4.62
CA THR A 46 -9.95 4.42 5.46
C THR A 46 -9.46 4.78 6.86
N ASP A 47 -10.29 5.48 7.63
CA ASP A 47 -9.98 5.91 9.01
C ASP A 47 -9.97 4.71 9.99
N ARG A 48 -8.92 3.88 9.90
CA ARG A 48 -8.74 2.62 10.64
C ARG A 48 -7.32 2.52 11.21
N LEU A 49 -7.04 1.43 11.93
CA LEU A 49 -5.79 1.24 12.68
C LEU A 49 -4.52 1.49 11.86
N THR A 50 -4.42 0.95 10.64
CA THR A 50 -3.25 1.19 9.77
C THR A 50 -3.03 2.68 9.47
N HIS A 51 -4.09 3.45 9.21
CA HIS A 51 -4.01 4.90 8.99
C HIS A 51 -3.73 5.66 10.28
N ALA A 52 -4.32 5.24 11.41
CA ALA A 52 -4.10 5.83 12.73
C ALA A 52 -2.63 5.67 13.17
N ASN A 53 -2.04 4.49 12.97
CA ASN A 53 -0.63 4.22 13.23
C ASN A 53 0.27 5.24 12.51
N LEU A 54 -0.03 5.48 11.23
CA LEU A 54 0.68 6.41 10.36
C LEU A 54 0.58 7.89 10.75
N GLN A 55 -0.31 8.25 11.67
CA GLN A 55 -0.33 9.60 12.25
C GLN A 55 0.72 9.78 13.34
N SER A 56 1.17 8.68 13.95
CA SER A 56 2.14 8.69 15.06
C SER A 56 3.53 8.16 14.65
N ASN A 57 3.59 7.33 13.60
CA ASN A 57 4.82 6.74 13.08
C ASN A 57 4.70 6.61 11.56
N PRO A 58 5.53 7.33 10.77
CA PRO A 58 5.37 7.39 9.32
C PRO A 58 5.85 6.13 8.59
N HIS A 59 6.48 5.18 9.28
CA HIS A 59 7.11 4.03 8.63
C HIS A 59 6.13 2.90 8.37
N ALA A 60 6.25 2.27 7.21
CA ALA A 60 5.49 1.10 6.81
C ALA A 60 6.33 0.11 6.02
N ALA A 61 5.90 -1.15 6.02
CA ALA A 61 6.44 -2.19 5.16
C ALA A 61 5.30 -2.84 4.37
N TYR A 62 5.42 -2.85 3.05
CA TYR A 62 4.44 -3.49 2.17
C TYR A 62 5.04 -4.75 1.56
N ILE A 63 4.37 -5.88 1.78
CA ILE A 63 4.72 -7.15 1.15
C ILE A 63 3.69 -7.42 0.05
N PHE A 64 4.18 -7.73 -1.14
CA PHE A 64 3.35 -8.18 -2.25
C PHE A 64 3.83 -9.55 -2.72
N ALA A 65 2.94 -10.52 -2.66
CA ALA A 65 3.14 -11.85 -3.21
C ALA A 65 2.35 -11.99 -4.52
N GLU A 66 3.03 -12.39 -5.58
CA GLU A 66 2.42 -12.67 -6.87
C GLU A 66 1.45 -13.85 -6.77
N ALA A 67 0.45 -13.88 -7.63
CA ALA A 67 -0.46 -15.00 -7.77
C ALA A 67 0.22 -16.18 -8.49
N ALA A 68 1.26 -16.73 -7.87
CA ALA A 68 2.05 -17.85 -8.37
C ALA A 68 1.81 -19.08 -7.49
N GLU A 69 1.40 -20.20 -8.09
CA GLU A 69 1.04 -21.41 -7.34
C GLU A 69 2.25 -22.15 -6.77
N ASN A 70 3.40 -22.11 -7.45
CA ASN A 70 4.57 -22.95 -7.15
C ASN A 70 5.83 -22.15 -6.80
N ALA A 71 5.71 -20.85 -6.51
CA ALA A 71 6.87 -20.00 -6.20
C ALA A 71 6.50 -18.80 -5.33
N PHE A 72 7.40 -18.41 -4.43
CA PHE A 72 7.28 -17.18 -3.66
C PHE A 72 7.97 -16.02 -4.38
N ILE A 73 7.30 -15.51 -5.41
CA ILE A 73 7.76 -14.37 -6.20
C ILE A 73 7.00 -13.14 -5.73
N GLY A 74 7.69 -12.01 -5.67
CA GLY A 74 7.09 -10.76 -5.25
C GLY A 74 8.12 -9.72 -4.85
N LYS A 75 7.63 -8.68 -4.17
CA LYS A 75 8.44 -7.56 -3.70
C LYS A 75 8.07 -7.16 -2.27
N ARG A 76 9.06 -6.67 -1.54
CA ARG A 76 8.90 -5.96 -0.28
C ARG A 76 9.29 -4.50 -0.50
N LEU A 77 8.39 -3.58 -0.17
CA LEU A 77 8.65 -2.14 -0.18
C LEU A 77 8.77 -1.67 1.26
N TYR A 78 9.83 -0.91 1.53
CA TYR A 78 9.98 -0.17 2.78
C TYR A 78 9.63 1.28 2.48
N LEU A 79 8.79 1.86 3.31
CA LEU A 79 8.03 3.05 2.98
C LEU A 79 8.07 4.04 4.14
N THR A 80 8.12 5.32 3.77
CA THR A 80 7.93 6.43 4.70
C THR A 80 6.81 7.33 4.18
N LYS A 81 5.76 7.52 4.99
CA LYS A 81 4.66 8.43 4.67
C LYS A 81 5.21 9.85 4.53
N ILE A 82 4.93 10.48 3.40
CA ILE A 82 5.39 11.84 3.10
C ILE A 82 4.26 12.87 3.16
N ARG A 83 3.02 12.49 2.80
CA ARG A 83 1.83 13.35 2.89
C ARG A 83 0.55 12.53 2.75
N GLU A 84 -0.58 13.16 3.05
CA GLU A 84 -1.90 12.65 2.72
C GLU A 84 -2.81 13.78 2.24
N GLU A 85 -3.86 13.45 1.50
CA GLU A 85 -4.92 14.38 1.12
C GLU A 85 -6.30 13.74 1.19
N THR A 86 -7.32 14.59 1.33
CA THR A 86 -8.72 14.17 1.51
C THR A 86 -9.65 14.71 0.42
N ASP A 87 -9.08 15.21 -0.70
CA ASP A 87 -9.86 15.69 -1.83
C ASP A 87 -10.60 14.52 -2.51
N PRO A 88 -11.95 14.49 -2.47
CA PRO A 88 -12.72 13.40 -3.04
C PRO A 88 -12.46 13.19 -4.53
N ALA A 89 -12.22 14.26 -5.30
CA ALA A 89 -12.00 14.16 -6.74
C ALA A 89 -10.69 13.45 -7.07
N LYS A 90 -9.63 13.68 -6.29
CA LYS A 90 -8.34 12.99 -6.45
C LYS A 90 -8.40 11.56 -5.98
N ILE A 91 -9.09 11.30 -4.87
CA ILE A 91 -9.33 9.93 -4.38
C ILE A 91 -10.06 9.11 -5.44
N ASP A 92 -11.09 9.66 -6.08
CA ASP A 92 -11.86 8.94 -7.11
C ASP A 92 -11.04 8.67 -8.39
N GLN A 93 -10.17 9.59 -8.81
CA GLN A 93 -9.25 9.34 -9.94
C GLN A 93 -8.27 8.19 -9.66
N MET A 94 -7.87 8.02 -8.40
CA MET A 94 -6.95 6.97 -7.96
C MET A 94 -7.64 5.65 -7.62
N ARG A 95 -8.94 5.47 -7.90
CA ARG A 95 -9.58 4.16 -7.75
C ARG A 95 -9.27 3.30 -8.97
N TRP A 96 -8.08 2.66 -9.00
CA TRP A 96 -7.60 1.80 -10.12
C TRP A 96 -8.62 0.79 -10.63
N ARG A 97 -9.41 0.23 -9.72
CA ARG A 97 -10.14 -1.01 -9.94
C ARG A 97 -11.62 -0.83 -9.63
N LYS A 98 -12.41 -0.81 -10.70
CA LYS A 98 -13.85 -1.11 -10.67
C LYS A 98 -14.14 -2.55 -10.19
N THR A 99 -13.12 -3.38 -9.95
CA THR A 99 -13.28 -4.78 -9.56
C THR A 99 -13.50 -4.99 -8.07
N TYR A 100 -13.13 -4.03 -7.21
CA TYR A 100 -13.51 -4.07 -5.79
C TYR A 100 -14.72 -3.18 -5.57
N THR A 101 -15.89 -3.82 -5.45
CA THR A 101 -17.10 -3.16 -4.98
C THR A 101 -16.91 -2.82 -3.51
N VAL A 102 -16.86 -1.52 -3.22
CA VAL A 102 -16.88 -1.02 -1.85
C VAL A 102 -18.18 -1.52 -1.19
N PRO A 103 -18.11 -2.25 -0.07
CA PRO A 103 -19.32 -2.66 0.67
C PRO A 103 -20.17 -1.44 1.02
N GLU A 104 -21.50 -1.58 1.02
CA GLU A 104 -22.44 -0.47 1.25
C GLU A 104 -22.14 0.29 2.55
N GLU A 105 -21.80 -0.46 3.60
CA GLU A 105 -21.42 0.04 4.94
C GLU A 105 -20.19 0.96 4.92
N GLN A 106 -19.32 0.82 3.91
CA GLN A 106 -18.05 1.55 3.78
C GLN A 106 -18.13 2.72 2.79
N LYS A 107 -19.31 2.97 2.19
CA LYS A 107 -19.48 4.06 1.20
C LYS A 107 -19.27 5.44 1.80
N ASN A 108 -19.69 5.63 3.05
CA ASN A 108 -19.60 6.91 3.76
C ASN A 108 -18.34 7.02 4.64
N GLU A 109 -17.47 5.99 4.66
CA GLU A 109 -16.23 6.07 5.42
C GLU A 109 -15.31 7.14 4.83
N LYS A 110 -14.69 7.94 5.71
CA LYS A 110 -13.69 8.92 5.33
C LYS A 110 -12.50 8.20 4.70
N ARG A 111 -12.00 8.76 3.59
CA ARG A 111 -10.88 8.23 2.83
C ARG A 111 -9.74 9.23 2.76
N PHE A 112 -8.54 8.68 2.73
CA PHE A 112 -7.30 9.42 2.65
C PHE A 112 -6.50 8.86 1.49
N LEU A 113 -6.01 9.73 0.62
CA LEU A 113 -5.01 9.36 -0.36
C LEU A 113 -3.65 9.58 0.27
N VAL A 114 -2.98 8.49 0.65
CA VAL A 114 -1.75 8.51 1.45
C VAL A 114 -0.56 8.20 0.55
N TYR A 115 0.43 9.09 0.60
CA TYR A 115 1.63 9.06 -0.22
C TYR A 115 2.82 8.60 0.60
N PHE A 116 3.59 7.70 0.02
CA PHE A 116 4.80 7.14 0.61
C PHE A 116 5.98 7.31 -0.33
N HIS A 117 7.12 7.72 0.22
CA HIS A 117 8.39 7.51 -0.43
C HIS A 117 8.80 6.04 -0.31
N VAL A 118 9.35 5.46 -1.37
CA VAL A 118 9.88 4.10 -1.41
C VAL A 118 11.35 4.13 -1.00
N ASP A 119 11.60 3.88 0.28
CA ASP A 119 12.95 3.91 0.86
C ASP A 119 13.82 2.76 0.33
N ARG A 120 13.21 1.59 0.10
CA ARG A 120 13.91 0.37 -0.34
C ARG A 120 12.96 -0.62 -0.99
N VAL A 121 13.48 -1.36 -1.96
CA VAL A 121 12.81 -2.50 -2.59
C VAL A 121 13.66 -3.75 -2.40
N LEU A 122 13.05 -4.82 -1.91
CA LEU A 122 13.67 -6.15 -1.83
C LEU A 122 12.81 -7.20 -2.55
N PRO A 123 13.37 -8.34 -2.96
CA PRO A 123 12.58 -9.51 -3.34
C PRO A 123 11.70 -10.00 -2.18
N LEU A 124 10.61 -10.70 -2.52
CA LEU A 124 9.66 -11.25 -1.53
C LEU A 124 10.36 -12.15 -0.50
N VAL A 125 11.16 -13.09 -0.99
CA VAL A 125 11.99 -13.97 -0.17
C VAL A 125 13.43 -13.45 -0.23
N GLY A 126 14.15 -13.51 0.88
CA GLY A 126 15.53 -13.04 0.96
C GLY A 126 16.39 -13.69 -0.12
N ASP A 127 17.22 -12.87 -0.77
CA ASP A 127 18.31 -13.38 -1.58
C ASP A 127 19.53 -13.59 -0.68
N LYS A 128 20.43 -14.50 -1.02
CA LYS A 128 21.72 -14.61 -0.31
C LYS A 128 22.57 -13.41 -0.73
N GLY A 129 22.47 -12.29 -0.02
CA GLY A 129 23.29 -11.09 -0.26
C GLY A 129 23.05 -10.00 0.76
#